data_AF-A0A3D2JXE9-F1
#
_entry.id   AF-A0A3D2JXE9-F1
#
_cell.length_a   1.000
_cell.length_b   1.000
_cell.length_c   1.000
_cell.angle_alpha   90.00
_cell.angle_beta   90.00
_cell.angle_gamma   90.00
#
_symmetry.space_group_name_H-M   'P 1'
#
loop_
_entity.id
_entity.type
_entity.pdbx_description
1 polymer ?
#
loop_
_entity_poly.entity_id
_entity_poly.type
_entity_poly.pdbx_seq_one_letter_code
_entity_poly.pdbx_strand_id
1 'polypeptide(L)' 'LTGASPNNLAYVEGVPHHKIKNEQLVDELETMVRERVAAKEAAQKDIIASD' A
#
# COMPACT_ATOMS: atom_id res chain seq x y z
N LEU A 1 -29.92 -12.18 -5.05
CA LEU A 1 -30.04 -10.81 -4.50
C LEU A 1 -29.62 -10.89 -3.04
N THR A 2 -28.37 -10.65 -2.66
CA THR A 2 -27.59 -9.39 -2.70
C THR A 2 -26.21 -9.63 -3.37
N GLY A 3 -25.74 -8.84 -4.35
CA GLY A 3 -25.15 -7.51 -4.11
C GLY A 3 -23.86 -7.68 -3.29
N ALA A 4 -22.64 -7.40 -3.73
CA ALA A 4 -22.15 -6.37 -4.63
C ALA A 4 -20.75 -6.77 -5.15
N SER A 5 -20.25 -6.08 -6.18
CA SER A 5 -18.93 -6.28 -6.82
C SER A 5 -17.80 -6.61 -5.83
N PRO A 6 -16.88 -7.56 -6.14
CA PRO A 6 -15.91 -8.07 -5.18
C PRO A 6 -14.85 -7.02 -4.89
N ASN A 7 -15.04 -6.29 -3.80
CA ASN A 7 -14.06 -5.35 -3.27
C ASN A 7 -13.23 -6.04 -2.19
N ASN A 8 -11.91 -6.03 -2.35
CA ASN A 8 -10.94 -6.57 -1.41
C ASN A 8 -10.67 -5.54 -0.30
N LEU A 9 -10.55 -5.96 0.96
CA LEU A 9 -10.22 -5.05 2.07
C LEU A 9 -8.70 -4.99 2.25
N ALA A 10 -8.12 -3.81 2.05
CA ALA A 10 -6.71 -3.55 2.28
C ALA A 10 -6.42 -3.31 3.77
N TYR A 11 -5.30 -3.83 4.23
CA TYR A 11 -4.78 -3.64 5.58
C TYR A 11 -3.43 -2.94 5.51
N VAL A 12 -3.26 -1.89 6.31
CA VAL A 12 -2.01 -1.15 6.44
C VAL A 12 -1.59 -1.24 7.90
N GLU A 13 -0.37 -1.71 8.17
CA GLU A 13 0.13 -1.97 9.53
C GLU A 13 -0.80 -2.85 10.38
N GLY A 14 -1.46 -3.82 9.73
CA GLY A 14 -2.37 -4.77 10.38
C GLY A 14 -3.78 -4.24 10.67
N VAL A 15 -4.06 -2.97 10.36
CA VAL A 15 -5.37 -2.33 10.58
C VAL A 15 -6.14 -2.22 9.26
N PRO A 16 -7.46 -2.47 9.25
CA PRO A 16 -8.29 -2.23 8.07
C PRO A 16 -8.17 -0.78 7.61
N HIS A 17 -7.79 -0.58 6.35
CA HIS A 17 -7.63 0.77 5.79
C HIS A 17 -8.82 1.13 4.89
N HIS A 18 -8.97 0.43 3.75
CA HIS A 18 -10.00 0.75 2.75
C HIS A 18 -10.29 -0.43 1.82
N LYS A 19 -11.36 -0.33 1.04
CA LYS A 19 -11.76 -1.35 0.06
C LYS A 19 -11.23 -1.03 -1.34
N ILE A 20 -10.63 -2.00 -2.01
CA ILE A 20 -10.07 -1.92 -3.36
C ILE A 20 -10.94 -2.74 -4.32
N LYS A 21 -11.27 -2.17 -5.48
CA LYS A 21 -11.97 -2.90 -6.55
C LYS A 21 -11.05 -3.94 -7.18
N ASN A 22 -11.61 -5.04 -7.67
CA ASN A 22 -10.80 -6.12 -8.24
C ASN A 22 -9.95 -5.65 -9.44
N GLU A 23 -10.52 -4.79 -10.27
CA GLU A 23 -9.86 -4.25 -11.47
C GLU A 23 -8.65 -3.37 -11.14
N GLN A 24 -8.60 -2.81 -9.92
CA GLN A 24 -7.55 -1.89 -9.46
C GLN A 24 -6.61 -2.52 -8.42
N LEU A 25 -6.79 -3.81 -8.12
CA LEU A 25 -6.08 -4.48 -7.03
C LEU A 25 -4.57 -4.49 -7.25
N VAL A 26 -4.13 -4.84 -8.46
CA VAL A 26 -2.70 -4.97 -8.77
C VAL A 26 -2.02 -3.61 -8.75
N ASP A 27 -2.64 -2.61 -9.38
CA ASP A 27 -2.10 -1.25 -9.47
C ASP A 27 -1.92 -0.61 -8.09
N GLU A 28 -2.92 -0.79 -7.21
CA GLU A 28 -2.88 -0.26 -5.85
C GLU A 28 -1.78 -0.95 -5.03
N LEU A 29 -1.66 -2.28 -5.11
CA LEU A 29 -0.61 -3.03 -4.42
C LEU A 29 0.79 -2.62 -4.89
N GLU A 30 0.97 -2.41 -6.20
CA GLU A 30 2.24 -1.96 -6.75
C GLU A 30 2.59 -0.56 -6.23
N THR A 31 1.60 0.34 -6.18
CA THR A 31 1.78 1.71 -5.67
C THR A 31 2.20 1.68 -4.19
N MET A 32 1.48 0.93 -3.34
CA MET A 32 1.80 0.78 -1.92
C MET A 32 3.23 0.24 -1.69
N VAL A 33 3.67 -0.72 -2.50
CA VAL A 33 5.03 -1.27 -2.40
C VAL A 33 6.08 -0.23 -2.78
N ARG A 34 5.88 0.48 -3.91
CA ARG A 34 6.81 1.52 -4.38
C ARG A 34 6.94 2.65 -3.36
N GLU A 35 5.83 3.13 -2.79
CA GLU A 35 5.84 4.14 -1.74
C GLU A 35 6.63 3.67 -0.51
N ARG A 36 6.43 2.43 -0.09
CA ARG A 36 7.12 1.85 1.07
C ARG A 36 8.61 1.65 0.83
N VAL A 37 9.02 1.32 -0.41
CA VAL A 37 10.44 1.28 -0.79
C VAL A 37 11.04 2.68 -0.79
N ALA A 38 10.39 3.65 -1.44
CA ALA A 38 10.88 5.03 -1.49
C ALA A 38 11.03 5.64 -0.08
N ALA A 39 10.06 5.40 0.81
CA ALA A 39 10.13 5.83 2.20
C ALA A 39 11.31 5.18 2.95
N LYS A 40 11.57 3.89 2.71
CA LYS A 40 12.73 3.19 3.30
C LYS A 40 14.07 3.71 2.76
N GLU A 41 14.16 3.98 1.47
CA GLU A 41 15.37 4.52 0.86
C GLU A 41 15.67 5.94 1.36
N ALA A 42 14.65 6.80 1.47
CA ALA A 42 14.79 8.13 2.05
C ALA A 42 15.31 8.04 3.50
N ALA A 43 14.68 7.20 4.33
CA ALA A 43 15.12 6.98 5.70
C ALA A 43 16.56 6.44 5.80
N GLN A 44 16.99 5.57 4.88
CA GLN A 44 18.37 5.10 4.83
C GLN A 44 19.36 6.19 4.42
N LYS A 45 19.01 7.06 3.47
CA LYS A 45 19.87 8.20 3.07
C LYS A 45 20.06 9.20 4.19
N ASP A 46 19.01 9.51 4.95
CA ASP A 46 19.07 10.44 6.08
C ASP A 46 20.01 9.94 7.19
N ILE A 47 20.07 8.62 7.41
CA ILE A 47 20.98 8.00 8.39
C ILE A 47 22.44 8.13 7.94
N ILE A 48 22.74 7.92 6.65
CA ILE A 48 24.12 7.97 6.12
C ILE A 48 24.63 9.41 6.01
N ALA A 49 23.76 10.38 5.75
CA ALA A 49 24.15 11.80 5.65
C ALA A 49 24.43 12.45 7.02
N SER A 50 24.05 11.80 8.12
CA SER A 50 24.21 12.32 9.48
C SER A 50 25.46 11.79 10.20
N ASP A 51 26.30 10.97 9.53
CA ASP A 51 27.56 10.42 10.05
C ASP A 51 28.80 11.14 9.50
#